data_AF-A0A7Z9QEN8-F1
#
_entry.id   AF-A0A7Z9QEN8-F1
#
_cell.length_a   1.000
_cell.length_b   1.000
_cell.length_c   1.000
_cell.angle_alpha   90.00
_cell.angle_beta   90.00
_cell.angle_gamma   90.00
#
_symmetry.space_group_name_H-M   'P 1'
#
loop_
_entity.id
_entity.type
_entity.pdbx_description
1 polymer ?
#
loop_
_entity_poly.entity_id
_entity_poly.type
_entity_poly.pdbx_seq_one_letter_code
_entity_poly.pdbx_strand_id
1 'polypeptide(L)' 'MPGFNKLTYKVRKGDTLGHIAEDHGTRASKIRKWNGIKYGQHIYPGQKLTLWVKQG' A
#
# COMPACT_ATOMS: atom_id res chain seq x y z
N MET A 1 12.48 5.59 -12.07
CA MET A 1 11.27 5.46 -12.91
C MET A 1 10.46 6.75 -12.75
N PRO A 2 10.42 7.64 -13.75
CA PRO A 2 9.66 8.89 -13.66
C PRO A 2 8.16 8.57 -13.67
N GLY A 3 7.40 9.08 -12.69
CA GLY A 3 5.93 8.98 -12.63
C GLY A 3 5.34 8.27 -11.40
N PHE A 4 6.14 7.77 -10.44
CA PHE A 4 5.63 7.20 -9.20
C PHE A 4 6.21 7.91 -7.98
N ASN A 5 5.33 8.43 -7.12
CA ASN A 5 5.72 9.00 -5.82
C ASN A 5 5.71 7.91 -4.75
N LYS A 6 6.82 7.82 -4.03
CA LYS A 6 6.95 6.93 -2.87
C LYS A 6 6.29 7.61 -1.67
N LEU A 7 5.19 7.04 -1.19
CA LEU A 7 4.47 7.45 0.01
C LEU A 7 4.63 6.38 1.10
N THR A 8 4.91 6.80 2.33
CA THR A 8 4.94 5.89 3.48
C THR A 8 3.63 6.03 4.24
N TYR A 9 2.79 5.00 4.22
CA TYR A 9 1.52 4.97 4.93
C TYR A 9 1.63 4.15 6.21
N LYS A 10 1.07 4.64 7.32
CA LYS A 10 0.97 3.89 8.58
C LYS A 10 -0.43 3.32 8.70
N VAL A 11 -0.53 2.00 8.67
CA VAL A 11 -1.78 1.25 8.76
C VAL A 11 -2.52 1.61 10.05
N ARG A 12 -3.80 1.94 9.96
CA ARG A 12 -4.67 2.18 11.10
C ARG A 12 -5.53 0.95 11.38
N LYS A 13 -6.09 0.87 12.59
CA LYS A 13 -6.94 -0.26 12.98
C LYS A 13 -8.22 -0.21 12.15
N GLY A 14 -8.50 -1.27 11.40
CA GLY A 14 -9.63 -1.36 10.48
C GLY A 14 -9.29 -1.08 9.01
N ASP A 15 -8.08 -0.58 8.72
CA ASP A 15 -7.63 -0.44 7.33
C ASP A 15 -7.36 -1.81 6.70
N THR A 16 -7.77 -1.95 5.44
CA THR A 16 -7.39 -3.08 4.60
C THR A 16 -6.50 -2.61 3.48
N LEU A 17 -5.65 -3.52 2.98
CA LEU A 17 -4.75 -3.21 1.88
C LEU A 17 -5.50 -2.81 0.59
N GLY A 18 -6.74 -3.30 0.43
CA GLY A 18 -7.65 -2.91 -0.64
C GLY A 18 -8.08 -1.46 -0.54
N HIS A 19 -8.62 -1.05 0.61
CA HIS A 19 -9.04 0.34 0.85
C HIS A 19 -7.88 1.32 0.71
N ILE A 20 -6.72 1.03 1.32
CA ILE A 20 -5.52 1.88 1.20
C ILE A 20 -5.09 2.00 -0.27
N ALA A 21 -5.17 0.91 -1.03
CA ALA A 21 -4.81 0.95 -2.44
C ALA A 21 -5.75 1.83 -3.25
N GLU A 22 -7.05 1.72 -3.02
CA GLU A 22 -8.08 2.45 -3.73
C GLU A 22 -8.00 3.95 -3.44
N ASP A 23 -7.87 4.33 -2.17
CA ASP A 23 -7.70 5.71 -1.71
C ASP A 23 -6.51 6.41 -2.38
N HIS A 24 -5.42 5.66 -2.58
CA HIS A 24 -4.18 6.15 -3.16
C HIS A 24 -4.03 5.90 -4.67
N GLY A 25 -5.09 5.45 -5.36
CA GLY A 25 -5.06 5.22 -6.81
C GLY A 25 -4.06 4.15 -7.24
N THR A 26 -3.80 3.15 -6.39
CA THR A 26 -2.88 2.04 -6.64
C THR A 26 -3.60 0.70 -6.52
N ARG A 27 -2.86 -0.41 -6.62
CA ARG A 27 -3.43 -1.76 -6.46
C ARG A 27 -2.83 -2.45 -5.25
N ALA A 28 -3.68 -3.10 -4.47
CA ALA A 28 -3.28 -3.92 -3.32
C ALA A 28 -2.17 -4.93 -3.71
N SER A 29 -2.28 -5.55 -4.87
CA SER A 29 -1.27 -6.47 -5.41
C SER A 29 0.11 -5.81 -5.63
N LYS A 30 0.14 -4.54 -6.04
CA LYS A 30 1.39 -3.78 -6.19
C LYS A 30 1.98 -3.40 -4.84
N ILE A 31 1.16 -2.91 -3.91
CA ILE A 31 1.59 -2.60 -2.52
C ILE A 31 2.24 -3.81 -1.89
N ARG A 32 1.64 -5.00 -2.07
CA ARG A 32 2.20 -6.24 -1.58
C ARG A 32 3.55 -6.55 -2.17
N LYS A 33 3.70 -6.42 -3.50
CA LYS A 33 4.99 -6.62 -4.17
C LYS A 33 6.05 -5.65 -3.63
N TRP A 34 5.72 -4.39 -3.40
CA TRP A 34 6.66 -3.40 -2.88
C TRP A 34 7.08 -3.64 -1.44
N ASN A 35 6.20 -4.19 -0.62
CA ASN A 35 6.46 -4.48 0.80
C ASN A 35 6.81 -5.96 1.07
N GLY A 36 6.92 -6.80 0.05
CA GLY A 36 7.19 -8.23 0.19
C GLY A 36 6.08 -9.04 0.90
N ILE A 37 4.84 -8.56 0.88
CA ILE A 37 3.71 -9.17 1.60
C ILE A 37 3.09 -10.31 0.78
N LYS A 38 2.97 -11.50 1.39
CA LYS A 38 2.41 -12.69 0.74
C LYS A 38 0.91 -12.57 0.45
N TYR A 39 0.42 -13.41 -0.46
CA TYR A 39 -1.02 -13.48 -0.78
C TYR A 39 -1.78 -14.01 0.42
N GLY A 40 -2.82 -13.27 0.85
CA GLY A 40 -3.58 -13.59 2.06
C GLY A 40 -2.92 -13.16 3.37
N GLN A 41 -1.76 -12.50 3.34
CA GLN A 41 -1.15 -11.98 4.56
C GLN A 41 -1.85 -10.68 4.98
N HIS A 42 -2.32 -10.65 6.22
CA HIS A 42 -3.01 -9.49 6.79
C HIS A 42 -1.99 -8.40 7.15
N ILE A 43 -2.40 -7.15 7.00
CA ILE A 43 -1.68 -6.00 7.52
C ILE A 43 -2.14 -5.69 8.93
N TYR A 44 -1.22 -5.24 9.77
CA TYR A 44 -1.50 -4.93 11.16
C TYR A 44 -1.48 -3.42 11.40
N PRO A 45 -2.36 -2.90 12.27
CA PRO A 45 -2.30 -1.50 12.68
C PRO A 45 -0.92 -1.17 13.27
N GLY A 46 -0.36 -0.04 12.84
CA GLY A 46 0.99 0.41 13.19
C GLY A 46 2.07 0.00 12.18
N GLN A 47 1.76 -0.91 11.25
CA GLN A 47 2.69 -1.30 10.19
C GLN A 47 2.92 -0.13 9.21
N LYS A 48 4.18 0.08 8.83
CA LYS A 48 4.55 1.04 7.79
C LYS A 48 4.54 0.34 6.44
N LEU A 49 3.72 0.84 5.51
CA LEU A 49 3.62 0.37 4.15
C LEU A 49 4.23 1.39 3.20
N THR A 50 5.11 0.92 2.33
CA THR A 50 5.60 1.70 1.20
C THR A 50 4.61 1.60 0.05
N LEU A 51 4.01 2.72 -0.31
CA LEU A 51 3.10 2.86 -1.44
C LEU A 51 3.83 3.60 -2.55
N TRP A 52 3.65 3.17 -3.79
CA TRP A 52 4.06 3.92 -4.96
C TRP A 52 2.80 4.35 -5.70
N VAL A 53 2.47 5.63 -5.58
CA VAL A 53 1.28 6.21 -6.20
C VAL A 53 1.68 6.81 -7.53
N LYS A 54 0.92 6.52 -8.59
CA LYS A 54 1.17 7.17 -9.88
C LYS A 54 0.56 8.56 -9.77
N GLN A 55 1.37 9.61 -9.75
CA GLN A 55 0.83 10.95 -9.96
C GLN A 55 0.33 11.00 -11.40
N GLY A 56 -0.99 11.09 -11.56
CA GLY A 56 -1.63 11.41 -12.82
C GLY A 56 -1.41 12.87 -13.17
#